data_AF-A0A7S3DXP5-F1
#
_entry.id   AF-A0A7S3DXP5-F1
#
_cell.length_a   1.000
_cell.length_b   1.000
_cell.length_c   1.000
_cell.angle_alpha   90.00
_cell.angle_beta   90.00
_cell.angle_gamma   90.00
#
_symmetry.space_group_name_H-M   'P 1'
#
loop_
_entity.id
_entity.type
_entity.pdbx_description
1 polymer ?
#
loop_
_entity_poly.entity_id
_entity_poly.type
_entity_poly.pdbx_seq_one_letter_code
_entity_poly.pdbx_strand_id
1 'polypeptide(L)'
;ATNMAGRGTDIILGGNITFKIQKKLYDILTLAKNFKLSKQTNVLESYILKQFEGSSQQFLSVLLSLLNDDNFMKLSDLDILRLLQENDRISIPSISYQCSIQFLINDLISFNKKYQTQENKIVKNLGGLYIVGTERNDSRRVDNQLRGRCGRQGDPGISRFFLSLDDNLLRLFGGPQIQNFMQTQLSDDSPLESDLITKSLDSAQERVEERAYQQRKNLFDYDDVLNKQRNIIYYERKQILQNINSTSIRKNIFAYGEQIITELFLELKTTKFSKTKSLTLLENLLGRNLTLTQIKNADSIINKYDFYELKLYLFEEFWLSYQSKITEFSVYGSGIVETLERSLILINIDKIWREHLQKMTLLREAVGWRGYGQRNPLYEYKQDAFYMFETREKLLRHLVIYDLLRSAVL
;
A
#
# COMPACT_ATOMS: atom_id res chain seq x y z
N ALA A 1 23.20 13.97 5.76
CA ALA A 1 22.18 13.03 5.21
C ALA A 1 21.86 11.96 6.24
N THR A 2 20.59 11.65 6.48
CA THR A 2 20.21 10.53 7.34
C THR A 2 19.95 9.29 6.51
N ASN A 3 20.93 8.37 6.49
CA ASN A 3 20.65 6.98 6.20
C ASN A 3 19.70 6.47 7.31
N MET A 4 18.43 6.27 6.99
CA MET A 4 17.63 5.30 7.72
C MET A 4 18.12 3.94 7.25
N ALA A 5 18.79 3.20 8.12
CA ALA A 5 19.11 1.80 7.87
C ALA A 5 17.81 1.06 7.48
N GLY A 6 17.66 0.74 6.18
CA GLY A 6 16.59 -0.12 5.67
C GLY A 6 15.65 0.46 4.61
N ARG A 7 15.63 1.78 4.35
CA ARG A 7 14.92 2.35 3.18
C ARG A 7 15.84 3.36 2.52
N GLY A 8 16.37 3.02 1.34
CA GLY A 8 17.30 3.83 0.53
C GLY A 8 16.75 5.15 0.00
N THR A 9 15.86 5.79 0.74
CA THR A 9 15.44 7.17 0.51
C THR A 9 16.27 8.06 1.42
N ASP A 10 17.31 8.67 0.86
CA ASP A 10 17.98 9.81 1.47
C ASP A 10 16.96 10.93 1.61
N ILE A 11 16.33 11.04 2.78
CA ILE A 11 15.60 12.26 3.12
C ILE A 11 16.69 13.33 3.23
N ILE A 12 16.65 14.30 2.30
CA ILE A 12 17.48 15.50 2.32
C ILE A 12 17.02 16.34 3.52
N LEU A 13 17.43 15.95 4.73
CA LEU A 13 17.25 16.76 5.91
C LEU A 13 18.05 18.06 5.73
N GLY A 14 17.52 19.16 6.27
CA GLY A 14 17.94 20.56 6.05
C GLY A 14 19.40 20.95 6.35
N GLY A 15 20.29 19.97 6.54
CA GLY A 15 21.75 20.15 6.57
C GLY A 15 22.44 20.00 5.21
N ASN A 16 21.72 19.82 4.10
CA ASN A 16 22.35 19.89 2.78
C ASN A 16 22.70 21.35 2.44
N ILE A 17 24.01 21.62 2.36
CA ILE A 17 24.56 22.95 2.04
C ILE A 17 24.01 23.48 0.73
N THR A 18 23.92 22.63 -0.31
CA THR A 18 23.47 23.07 -1.64
C THR A 18 22.03 23.57 -1.59
N PHE A 19 21.15 22.81 -0.93
CA PHE A 19 19.74 23.20 -0.75
C PHE A 19 19.60 24.49 0.09
N LYS A 20 20.35 24.63 1.19
CA LYS A 20 20.31 25.84 2.03
C LYS A 20 20.77 27.07 1.26
N ILE A 21 21.80 26.93 0.43
CA ILE A 21 22.33 28.01 -0.42
C ILE A 21 21.36 28.36 -1.54
N GLN A 22 20.81 27.37 -2.25
CA GLN A 22 19.80 27.59 -3.28
C GLN A 22 18.60 28.35 -2.72
N LYS A 23 18.10 27.97 -1.54
CA LYS A 23 17.02 28.69 -0.86
C LYS A 23 17.43 30.13 -0.48
N LYS A 24 18.59 30.31 0.14
CA LYS A 24 19.09 31.65 0.51
C LYS A 24 19.25 32.55 -0.72
N LEU A 25 19.78 32.01 -1.82
CA LEU A 25 19.92 32.73 -3.09
C LEU A 25 18.56 33.05 -3.71
N TYR A 26 17.59 32.13 -3.67
CA TYR A 26 16.24 32.37 -4.15
C TYR A 26 15.59 33.55 -3.40
N ASP A 27 15.63 33.53 -2.07
CA ASP A 27 15.07 34.59 -1.23
C ASP A 27 15.74 35.94 -1.56
N ILE A 28 17.05 35.96 -1.80
CA ILE A 28 17.81 37.18 -2.12
C ILE A 28 17.50 37.68 -3.53
N LEU A 29 17.49 36.81 -4.53
CA LEU A 29 17.24 37.19 -5.93
C LEU A 29 15.81 37.71 -6.11
N THR A 30 14.83 37.09 -5.46
CA THR A 30 13.43 37.55 -5.49
C THR A 30 13.26 38.89 -4.78
N LEU A 31 13.84 39.06 -3.59
CA LEU A 31 13.85 40.35 -2.89
C LEU A 31 14.54 41.43 -3.71
N ALA A 32 15.73 41.14 -4.24
CA ALA A 32 16.52 42.11 -4.99
C ALA A 32 15.84 42.56 -6.29
N LYS A 33 15.22 41.61 -7.00
CA LYS A 33 14.40 41.89 -8.19
C LYS A 33 13.20 42.78 -7.84
N ASN A 34 12.49 42.49 -6.75
CA ASN A 34 11.35 43.29 -6.30
C ASN A 34 11.74 44.73 -5.93
N PHE A 35 12.84 44.93 -5.22
CA PHE A 35 13.34 46.28 -4.90
C PHE A 35 13.82 47.06 -6.13
N LYS A 36 14.38 46.37 -7.12
CA LYS A 36 14.82 47.01 -8.36
C LYS A 36 13.64 47.45 -9.23
N LEU A 37 12.58 46.64 -9.28
CA LEU A 37 11.31 47.00 -9.93
C LEU A 37 10.63 48.20 -9.24
N SER A 38 10.78 48.35 -7.92
CA SER A 38 10.21 49.46 -7.14
C SER A 38 11.06 50.74 -7.11
N LYS A 39 12.19 50.80 -7.86
CA LYS A 39 13.10 51.97 -7.98
C LYS A 39 13.68 52.50 -6.65
N GLN A 40 13.77 51.68 -5.60
CA GLN A 40 14.43 52.05 -4.34
C GLN A 40 15.87 51.52 -4.29
N THR A 41 16.79 52.16 -5.04
CA THR A 41 18.16 51.65 -5.25
C THR A 41 19.07 51.78 -4.02
N ASN A 42 18.89 52.81 -3.18
CA ASN A 42 19.82 53.09 -2.08
C ASN A 42 19.64 52.15 -0.86
N VAL A 43 18.49 51.49 -0.74
CA VAL A 43 18.20 50.55 0.37
C VAL A 43 18.75 49.15 0.06
N LEU A 44 18.75 48.77 -1.22
CA LEU A 44 19.23 47.49 -1.74
C LEU A 44 20.67 47.17 -1.33
N GLU A 45 21.61 48.10 -1.56
CA GLU A 45 23.03 47.85 -1.28
C GLU A 45 23.26 47.62 0.21
N SER A 46 22.66 48.44 1.08
CA SER A 46 22.84 48.33 2.52
C SER A 46 22.24 47.05 3.13
N TYR A 47 21.14 46.55 2.58
CA TYR A 47 20.44 45.35 3.09
C TYR A 47 21.08 44.06 2.56
N ILE A 48 21.49 44.04 1.28
CA ILE A 48 22.21 42.91 0.68
C ILE A 48 23.59 42.73 1.32
N LEU A 49 24.33 43.83 1.56
CA LEU A 49 25.65 43.78 2.21
C LEU A 49 25.59 43.23 3.65
N LYS A 50 24.51 43.50 4.40
CA LYS A 50 24.32 42.95 5.75
C LYS A 50 24.03 41.44 5.75
N GLN A 51 23.47 40.88 4.67
CA GLN A 51 23.14 39.45 4.60
C GLN A 51 24.31 38.55 4.18
N PHE A 52 25.39 39.14 3.68
CA PHE A 52 26.62 38.45 3.29
C PHE A 52 27.81 38.91 4.13
N GLU A 53 27.83 38.51 5.40
CA GLU A 53 29.08 38.55 6.18
C GLU A 53 30.12 37.65 5.49
N GLY A 54 31.10 38.27 4.83
CA GLY A 54 32.24 37.57 4.20
C GLY A 54 32.17 37.32 2.69
N SER A 55 31.27 37.95 1.91
CA SER A 55 31.29 37.82 0.44
C SER A 55 32.47 38.55 -0.22
N SER A 56 33.04 37.93 -1.26
CA SER A 56 34.10 38.55 -2.07
C SER A 56 33.59 39.76 -2.86
N GLN A 57 34.45 40.73 -3.17
CA GLN A 57 34.08 41.85 -4.07
C GLN A 57 33.64 41.35 -5.46
N GLN A 58 34.17 40.20 -5.90
CA GLN A 58 33.77 39.52 -7.13
C GLN A 58 32.33 38.97 -7.05
N PHE A 59 31.92 38.44 -5.90
CA PHE A 59 30.55 38.00 -5.68
C PHE A 59 29.55 39.14 -5.83
N LEU A 60 29.85 40.29 -5.22
CA LEU A 60 28.99 41.48 -5.30
C LEU A 60 28.93 42.05 -6.73
N SER A 61 30.05 42.07 -7.45
CA SER A 61 30.06 42.56 -8.83
C SER A 61 29.26 41.66 -9.77
N VAL A 62 29.34 40.34 -9.62
CA VAL A 62 28.57 39.37 -10.42
C VAL A 62 27.08 39.45 -10.06
N LEU A 63 26.73 39.62 -8.78
CA LEU A 63 25.35 39.81 -8.35
C LEU A 63 24.74 41.09 -8.94
N LEU A 64 25.47 42.21 -8.91
CA LEU A 64 25.03 43.47 -9.52
C LEU A 64 24.91 43.36 -11.05
N SER A 65 25.86 42.66 -11.70
CA SER A 65 25.78 42.37 -13.14
C SER A 65 24.52 41.57 -13.48
N LEU A 66 24.22 40.53 -12.69
CA LEU A 66 23.02 39.70 -12.89
C LEU A 66 21.74 40.50 -12.70
N LEU A 67 21.68 41.38 -11.69
CA LEU A 67 20.51 42.25 -11.50
C LEU A 67 20.34 43.25 -12.64
N ASN A 68 21.43 43.63 -13.34
CA ASN A 68 21.43 44.53 -14.48
C ASN A 68 21.11 43.85 -15.83
N ASP A 69 21.03 42.52 -15.88
CA ASP A 69 20.66 41.79 -17.10
C ASP A 69 19.14 41.86 -17.37
N ASP A 70 18.75 42.44 -18.51
CA ASP A 70 17.34 42.58 -18.93
C ASP A 70 16.63 41.23 -19.10
N ASN A 71 17.35 40.19 -19.51
CA ASN A 71 16.81 38.84 -19.68
C ASN A 71 16.49 38.18 -18.32
N PHE A 72 17.26 38.48 -17.28
CA PHE A 72 17.01 37.98 -15.93
C PHE A 72 15.79 38.66 -15.29
N MET A 73 15.64 39.97 -15.49
CA MET A 73 14.50 40.74 -14.94
C MET A 73 13.14 40.28 -15.48
N LYS A 74 13.09 39.65 -16.66
CA LYS A 74 11.87 39.12 -17.28
C LYS A 74 11.42 37.76 -16.72
N LEU A 75 12.28 37.03 -16.02
CA LEU A 75 11.96 35.69 -15.50
C LEU A 75 10.92 35.77 -14.38
N SER A 76 10.01 34.80 -14.28
CA SER A 76 9.12 34.70 -13.11
C SER A 76 9.86 34.13 -11.91
N ASP A 77 9.31 34.29 -10.70
CA ASP A 77 9.93 33.75 -9.49
C ASP A 77 9.99 32.21 -9.54
N LEU A 78 9.01 31.55 -10.16
CA LEU A 78 9.03 30.12 -10.43
C LEU A 78 10.18 29.72 -11.37
N ASP A 79 10.47 30.54 -12.38
CA ASP A 79 11.57 30.29 -13.31
C ASP A 79 12.93 30.43 -12.60
N ILE A 80 13.07 31.40 -11.70
CA ILE A 80 14.27 31.56 -10.87
C ILE A 80 14.48 30.33 -9.98
N LEU A 81 13.42 29.84 -9.33
CA LEU A 81 13.48 28.63 -8.51
C LEU A 81 13.87 27.40 -9.34
N ARG A 82 13.27 27.25 -10.53
CA ARG A 82 13.58 26.17 -11.47
C ARG A 82 15.04 26.19 -11.91
N LEU A 83 15.56 27.37 -12.28
CA LEU A 83 16.96 27.55 -12.67
C LEU A 83 17.93 27.20 -11.53
N LEU A 84 17.61 27.59 -10.29
CA LEU A 84 18.45 27.25 -9.13
C LEU A 84 18.47 25.74 -8.83
N GLN A 85 17.36 25.04 -9.05
CA GLN A 85 17.25 23.59 -8.85
C GLN A 85 17.85 22.77 -10.00
N GLU A 86 17.72 23.23 -11.25
CA GLU A 86 18.24 22.55 -12.44
C GLU A 86 19.73 22.85 -12.71
N ASN A 87 20.36 23.75 -11.95
CA ASN A 87 21.76 24.17 -12.15
C ASN A 87 22.77 23.00 -12.15
N ASP A 88 22.52 21.94 -11.37
CA ASP A 88 23.40 20.76 -11.33
C ASP A 88 23.31 19.89 -12.60
N ARG A 89 22.27 20.08 -13.44
CA ARG A 89 22.05 19.32 -14.68
C ARG A 89 22.61 20.00 -15.93
N ILE A 90 22.97 21.28 -15.84
CA ILE A 90 23.51 22.05 -16.96
C ILE A 90 25.04 21.91 -16.94
N SER A 91 25.59 21.14 -17.87
CA SER A 91 27.03 20.90 -17.94
C SER A 91 27.83 22.13 -18.40
N ILE A 92 27.25 22.98 -19.26
CA ILE A 92 27.85 24.23 -19.74
C ILE A 92 26.74 25.28 -19.90
N PRO A 93 26.64 26.31 -19.05
CA PRO A 93 25.70 27.40 -19.27
C PRO A 93 26.11 28.21 -20.50
N SER A 94 25.17 28.45 -21.41
CA SER A 94 25.40 29.27 -22.62
C SER A 94 24.92 30.71 -22.46
N ILE A 95 24.11 30.99 -21.43
CA ILE A 95 23.46 32.29 -21.22
C ILE A 95 24.11 33.05 -20.06
N SER A 96 24.30 34.38 -20.20
CA SER A 96 24.98 35.24 -19.21
C SER A 96 24.47 35.07 -17.79
N TYR A 97 23.15 35.17 -17.58
CA TYR A 97 22.55 35.06 -16.25
C TYR A 97 22.71 33.66 -15.65
N GLN A 98 22.76 32.60 -16.46
CA GLN A 98 23.02 31.23 -15.98
C GLN A 98 24.46 31.09 -15.49
N CYS A 99 25.43 31.64 -16.22
CA CYS A 99 26.83 31.70 -15.80
C CYS A 99 26.98 32.44 -14.46
N SER A 100 26.30 33.59 -14.32
CA SER A 100 26.32 34.37 -13.08
C SER A 100 25.68 33.62 -11.91
N ILE A 101 24.53 32.97 -12.09
CA ILE A 101 23.89 32.14 -11.05
C ILE A 101 24.80 30.98 -10.62
N GLN A 102 25.41 30.28 -11.58
CA GLN A 102 26.31 29.18 -11.29
C GLN A 102 27.54 29.64 -10.51
N PHE A 103 28.12 30.78 -10.88
CA PHE A 103 29.22 31.40 -10.14
C PHE A 103 28.82 31.71 -8.69
N LEU A 104 27.67 32.36 -8.48
CA LEU A 104 27.18 32.72 -7.14
C LEU A 104 26.93 31.48 -6.26
N ILE A 105 26.35 30.41 -6.83
CA ILE A 105 26.16 29.13 -6.14
C ILE A 105 27.50 28.52 -5.74
N ASN A 106 28.44 28.44 -6.67
CA ASN A 106 29.74 27.81 -6.43
C ASN A 106 30.56 28.55 -5.36
N ASP A 107 30.58 29.89 -5.42
CA ASP A 107 31.31 30.70 -4.44
C ASP A 107 30.73 30.51 -3.03
N LEU A 108 29.40 30.55 -2.89
CA LEU A 108 28.72 30.30 -1.61
C LEU A 108 28.91 28.86 -1.12
N ILE A 109 28.90 27.87 -2.02
CA ILE A 109 29.18 26.48 -1.63
C ILE A 109 30.60 26.37 -1.10
N SER A 110 31.57 27.01 -1.75
CA SER A 110 32.96 27.00 -1.32
C SER A 110 33.14 27.64 0.06
N PHE A 111 32.50 28.79 0.28
CA PHE A 111 32.53 29.52 1.54
C PHE A 111 31.89 28.71 2.68
N ASN A 112 30.67 28.21 2.46
CA ASN A 112 29.96 27.43 3.47
C ASN A 112 30.64 26.09 3.75
N LYS A 113 31.28 25.46 2.76
CA LYS A 113 32.11 24.26 3.00
C LYS A 113 33.29 24.58 3.92
N LYS A 114 34.01 25.68 3.69
CA LYS A 114 35.11 26.10 4.58
C LYS A 114 34.61 26.36 5.99
N TYR A 115 33.52 27.12 6.13
CA TYR A 115 32.90 27.40 7.43
C TYR A 115 32.45 26.10 8.12
N GLN A 116 31.76 25.22 7.41
CA GLN A 116 31.36 23.92 7.93
C GLN A 116 32.56 23.06 8.34
N THR A 117 33.69 23.10 7.63
CA THR A 117 34.89 22.36 8.09
C THR A 117 35.47 22.91 9.39
N GLN A 118 35.36 24.22 9.62
CA GLN A 118 35.79 24.84 10.88
C GLN A 118 34.81 24.47 12.00
N GLU A 119 33.50 24.63 11.78
CA GLU A 119 32.47 24.22 12.74
C GLU A 119 32.57 22.73 13.08
N ASN A 120 32.76 21.87 12.07
CA ASN A 120 32.93 20.44 12.29
C ASN A 120 34.11 20.15 13.22
N LYS A 121 35.23 20.86 13.09
CA LYS A 121 36.37 20.70 14.01
C LYS A 121 36.00 21.15 15.43
N ILE A 122 35.32 22.29 15.56
CA ILE A 122 34.86 22.82 16.85
C ILE A 122 33.92 21.83 17.52
N VAL A 123 32.88 21.37 16.81
CA VAL A 123 31.89 20.42 17.32
C VAL A 123 32.53 19.09 17.71
N LYS A 124 33.48 18.58 16.92
CA LYS A 124 34.23 17.37 17.28
C LYS A 124 35.05 17.57 18.55
N ASN A 125 35.71 18.72 18.69
CA ASN A 125 36.47 19.06 19.90
C ASN A 125 35.59 19.23 21.15
N LEU A 126 34.34 19.67 20.98
CA LEU A 126 33.35 19.75 22.06
C LEU A 126 32.73 18.40 22.46
N GLY A 127 33.12 17.29 21.82
CA GLY A 127 32.61 15.95 22.11
C GLY A 127 31.50 15.47 21.16
N GLY A 128 31.16 16.27 20.15
CA GLY A 128 30.23 15.90 19.09
C GLY A 128 28.75 15.95 19.48
N LEU A 129 27.92 15.17 18.77
CA LEU A 129 26.47 15.20 18.98
C LEU A 129 26.10 14.49 20.30
N TYR A 130 25.41 15.21 21.19
CA TYR A 130 24.82 14.66 22.40
C TYR A 130 23.35 14.31 22.19
N ILE A 131 22.98 13.07 22.47
CA ILE A 131 21.62 12.57 22.30
C ILE A 131 21.00 12.28 23.65
N VAL A 132 19.87 12.92 23.88
CA VAL A 132 19.06 12.76 25.08
C VAL A 132 17.78 12.03 24.71
N GLY A 133 17.64 10.79 25.19
CA GLY A 133 16.36 10.10 25.20
C GLY A 133 15.62 10.44 26.48
N THR A 134 14.36 10.86 26.37
CA THR A 134 13.51 11.22 27.53
C THR A 134 12.70 10.04 28.05
N GLU A 135 12.49 9.02 27.22
CA GLU A 135 11.78 7.79 27.52
C GLU A 135 12.39 6.66 26.68
N ARG A 136 12.10 5.39 27.02
CA ARG A 136 12.35 4.25 26.11
C ARG A 136 11.17 4.05 25.18
N ASN A 137 11.47 3.77 23.92
CA ASN A 137 10.44 3.38 22.97
C ASN A 137 10.00 1.92 23.20
N ASP A 138 8.86 1.55 22.63
CA ASP A 138 8.33 0.17 22.61
C ASP A 138 9.30 -0.87 22.04
N SER A 139 10.32 -0.44 21.29
CA SER A 139 11.32 -1.32 20.72
C SER A 139 12.74 -0.77 20.86
N ARG A 140 13.66 -1.65 21.26
CA ARG A 140 15.08 -1.38 21.39
C ARG A 140 15.70 -0.96 20.06
N ARG A 141 15.16 -1.44 18.95
CA ARG A 141 15.59 -1.04 17.61
C ARG A 141 15.41 0.47 17.39
N VAL A 142 14.32 1.06 17.87
CA VAL A 142 14.02 2.49 17.71
C VAL A 142 14.94 3.31 18.62
N ASP A 143 15.17 2.84 19.85
CA ASP A 143 16.14 3.48 20.75
C ASP A 143 17.55 3.48 20.15
N ASN A 144 17.98 2.34 19.58
CA ASN A 144 19.27 2.24 18.91
C ASN A 144 19.34 3.12 17.64
N GLN A 145 18.23 3.35 16.96
CA GLN A 145 18.19 4.32 15.85
C GLN A 145 18.39 5.75 16.33
N LEU A 146 17.85 6.11 17.49
CA LEU A 146 18.11 7.40 18.12
C LEU A 146 19.58 7.49 18.51
N ARG A 147 20.14 6.49 19.20
CA ARG A 147 21.58 6.43 19.53
C ARG A 147 22.46 6.53 18.29
N GLY A 148 22.12 5.83 17.22
CA GLY A 148 22.86 5.85 15.94
C GLY A 148 22.79 7.16 15.15
N ARG A 149 22.14 8.21 15.68
CA ARG A 149 22.25 9.56 15.10
C ARG A 149 23.58 10.22 15.46
N CYS A 150 24.19 9.89 16.59
CA CYS A 150 25.54 10.33 16.96
C CYS A 150 26.59 9.32 16.48
N GLY A 151 27.88 9.66 16.59
CA GLY A 151 28.94 8.69 16.31
C GLY A 151 29.13 8.30 14.84
N ARG A 152 28.61 9.10 13.91
CA ARG A 152 28.61 8.74 12.48
C ARG A 152 30.01 8.85 11.89
N GLN A 153 30.40 7.88 11.06
CA GLN A 153 31.72 7.86 10.40
C GLN A 153 32.91 7.97 11.38
N GLY A 154 32.73 7.49 12.62
CA GLY A 154 33.75 7.57 13.67
C GLY A 154 33.85 8.93 14.36
N ASP A 155 32.90 9.85 14.14
CA ASP A 155 32.83 11.11 14.88
C ASP A 155 32.60 10.87 16.39
N PRO A 156 33.08 11.75 17.28
CA PRO A 156 32.72 11.70 18.69
C PRO A 156 31.23 11.98 18.88
N GLY A 157 30.65 11.39 19.91
CA GLY A 157 29.25 11.59 20.27
C GLY A 157 28.87 10.75 21.48
N ILE A 158 27.89 11.22 22.23
CA ILE A 158 27.43 10.57 23.46
C ILE A 158 25.91 10.47 23.39
N SER A 159 25.37 9.34 23.86
CA SER A 159 23.93 9.15 23.99
C SER A 159 23.61 8.74 25.42
N ARG A 160 22.57 9.34 26.01
CA ARG A 160 22.07 9.02 27.34
C ARG A 160 20.55 9.05 27.33
N PHE A 161 19.95 8.04 27.95
CA PHE A 161 18.51 7.99 28.16
C PHE A 161 18.25 8.31 29.62
N PHE A 162 17.35 9.25 29.86
CA PHE A 162 16.77 9.54 31.16
C PHE A 162 15.40 8.88 31.17
N LEU A 163 15.10 8.17 32.25
CA LEU A 163 13.91 7.34 32.38
C LEU A 163 13.28 7.67 33.72
N SER A 164 11.96 7.73 33.75
CA SER A 164 11.20 7.90 34.98
C SER A 164 10.46 6.62 35.32
N LEU A 165 10.24 6.38 36.62
CA LEU A 165 9.44 5.25 37.06
C LEU A 165 7.97 5.36 36.62
N ASP A 166 7.51 6.58 36.35
CA ASP A 166 6.17 6.90 35.86
C ASP A 166 6.01 6.73 34.33
N ASP A 167 7.09 6.39 33.62
CA ASP A 167 7.05 6.19 32.16
C ASP A 167 6.03 5.09 31.78
N ASN A 168 5.38 5.28 30.63
CA ASN A 168 4.32 4.37 30.16
C ASN A 168 4.75 2.90 30.12
N LEU A 169 6.00 2.64 29.72
CA LEU A 169 6.54 1.29 29.60
C LEU A 169 6.61 0.59 30.96
N LEU A 170 7.10 1.27 32.00
CA LEU A 170 7.17 0.72 33.36
C LEU A 170 5.78 0.65 34.01
N ARG A 171 4.93 1.66 33.79
CA ARG A 171 3.57 1.68 34.30
C ARG A 171 2.72 0.51 33.80
N LEU A 172 2.81 0.19 32.51
CA LEU A 172 2.02 -0.86 31.88
C LEU A 172 2.63 -2.26 32.01
N PHE A 173 3.97 -2.37 32.04
CA PHE A 173 4.67 -3.66 31.92
C PHE A 173 5.69 -3.97 33.04
N GLY A 174 5.93 -3.04 33.97
CA GLY A 174 6.88 -3.18 35.08
C GLY A 174 6.45 -4.14 36.19
N GLY A 175 5.21 -4.64 36.14
CA GLY A 175 4.72 -5.65 37.09
C GLY A 175 4.58 -5.14 38.54
N PRO A 176 4.13 -6.01 39.46
CA PRO A 176 3.75 -5.61 40.82
C PRO A 176 4.95 -5.28 41.72
N GLN A 177 6.12 -5.87 41.46
CA GLN A 177 7.32 -5.65 42.28
C GLN A 177 7.89 -4.24 42.11
N ILE A 178 7.92 -3.71 40.89
CA ILE A 178 8.34 -2.32 40.66
C ILE A 178 7.31 -1.36 41.22
N GLN A 179 6.01 -1.64 41.09
CA GLN A 179 4.97 -0.77 41.67
C GLN A 179 5.10 -0.64 43.19
N ASN A 180 5.40 -1.74 43.88
CA ASN A 180 5.67 -1.70 45.31
C ASN A 180 6.96 -0.93 45.63
N PHE A 181 8.01 -1.11 44.82
CA PHE A 181 9.27 -0.38 44.97
C PHE A 181 9.10 1.13 44.77
N MET A 182 8.31 1.54 43.76
CA MET A 182 7.93 2.94 43.49
C MET A 182 7.26 3.58 44.72
N GLN A 183 6.35 2.86 45.37
CA GLN A 183 5.66 3.35 46.56
C GLN A 183 6.61 3.54 47.75
N THR A 184 7.71 2.78 47.82
CA THR A 184 8.64 2.79 48.97
C THR A 184 9.80 3.78 48.87
N GLN A 185 10.17 4.27 47.68
CA GLN A 185 11.39 5.06 47.46
C GLN A 185 11.15 6.53 47.06
N LEU A 186 10.04 7.12 47.50
CA LEU A 186 9.57 8.46 47.08
C LEU A 186 10.45 9.67 47.51
N SER A 187 11.67 9.50 48.02
CA SER A 187 12.33 10.58 48.79
C SER A 187 13.67 11.15 48.31
N ASP A 188 14.22 10.82 47.14
CA ASP A 188 15.47 11.47 46.68
C ASP A 188 15.48 11.79 45.18
N ASP A 189 15.86 13.03 44.82
CA ASP A 189 16.15 13.50 43.44
C ASP A 189 17.44 12.88 42.86
N SER A 190 18.00 11.86 43.52
CA SER A 190 19.21 11.16 43.09
C SER A 190 18.93 10.15 41.98
N PRO A 191 19.82 10.00 40.98
CA PRO A 191 19.70 8.94 39.99
C PRO A 191 19.65 7.56 40.64
N LEU A 192 18.62 6.78 40.30
CA LEU A 192 18.47 5.40 40.79
C LEU A 192 19.33 4.45 39.94
N GLU A 193 20.43 3.99 40.51
CA GLU A 193 21.27 2.95 39.90
C GLU A 193 20.96 1.60 40.55
N SER A 194 20.11 0.80 39.92
CA SER A 194 19.92 -0.59 40.32
C SER A 194 19.83 -1.54 39.14
N ASP A 195 20.53 -2.68 39.26
CA ASP A 195 20.50 -3.74 38.26
C ASP A 195 19.11 -4.38 38.15
N LEU A 196 18.34 -4.41 39.24
CA LEU A 196 16.98 -4.97 39.28
C LEU A 196 16.01 -4.16 38.40
N ILE A 197 16.00 -2.84 38.54
CA ILE A 197 15.13 -1.96 37.73
C ILE A 197 15.55 -2.03 36.26
N THR A 198 16.86 -2.03 35.99
CA THR A 198 17.39 -2.11 34.62
C THR A 198 16.95 -3.41 33.94
N LYS A 199 17.11 -4.57 34.60
CA LYS A 199 16.66 -5.87 34.06
C LYS A 199 15.16 -5.90 33.85
N SER A 200 14.39 -5.32 34.76
CA SER A 200 12.94 -5.33 34.64
C SER A 200 12.47 -4.44 33.49
N LEU A 201 13.08 -3.28 33.29
CA LEU A 201 12.83 -2.41 32.15
C LEU A 201 13.15 -3.09 30.81
N ASP A 202 14.28 -3.79 30.73
CA ASP A 202 14.64 -4.57 29.54
C ASP A 202 13.61 -5.69 29.28
N SER A 203 13.16 -6.39 30.33
CA SER A 203 12.12 -7.43 30.21
C SER A 203 10.75 -6.87 29.80
N ALA A 204 10.41 -5.66 30.27
CA ALA A 204 9.18 -4.97 29.90
C ALA A 204 9.22 -4.58 28.41
N GLN A 205 10.36 -4.07 27.93
CA GLN A 205 10.56 -3.75 26.53
C GLN A 205 10.49 -5.01 25.64
N GLU A 206 11.13 -6.11 26.05
CA GLU A 206 11.07 -7.39 25.33
C GLU A 206 9.63 -7.93 25.22
N ARG A 207 8.83 -7.84 26.28
CA ARG A 207 7.40 -8.23 26.26
C ARG A 207 6.58 -7.39 25.28
N VAL A 208 6.83 -6.09 25.20
CA VAL A 208 6.15 -5.20 24.24
C VAL A 208 6.53 -5.57 22.81
N GLU A 209 7.81 -5.83 22.56
CA GLU A 209 8.31 -6.28 21.26
C GLU A 209 7.70 -7.63 20.86
N GLU A 210 7.66 -8.59 21.78
CA GLU A 210 7.08 -9.92 21.56
C GLU A 210 5.57 -9.83 21.27
N ARG A 211 4.84 -9.02 22.04
CA ARG A 211 3.41 -8.76 21.80
C ARG A 211 3.19 -8.16 20.40
N ALA A 212 3.98 -7.16 20.02
CA ALA A 212 3.90 -6.54 18.70
C ALA A 212 4.28 -7.53 17.58
N TYR A 213 5.28 -8.38 17.81
CA TYR A 213 5.68 -9.44 16.89
C TYR A 213 4.53 -10.45 16.70
N GLN A 214 3.93 -10.93 17.78
CA GLN A 214 2.82 -11.87 17.71
C GLN A 214 1.59 -11.28 17.01
N GLN A 215 1.28 -10.00 17.26
CA GLN A 215 0.21 -9.30 16.54
C GLN A 215 0.46 -9.25 15.03
N ARG A 216 1.69 -8.90 14.61
CA ARG A 216 2.06 -8.87 13.19
C ARG A 216 2.05 -10.26 12.57
N LYS A 217 2.55 -11.27 13.28
CA LYS A 217 2.53 -12.67 12.85
C LYS A 217 1.10 -13.15 12.64
N ASN A 218 0.22 -12.91 13.60
CA ASN A 218 -1.20 -13.23 13.48
C ASN A 218 -1.82 -12.54 12.25
N LEU A 219 -1.60 -11.23 12.08
CA LEU A 219 -2.10 -10.48 10.92
C LEU A 219 -1.59 -11.08 9.60
N PHE A 220 -0.29 -11.40 9.53
CA PHE A 220 0.33 -12.04 8.37
C PHE A 220 -0.31 -13.40 8.07
N ASP A 221 -0.51 -14.24 9.09
CA ASP A 221 -1.08 -15.58 8.92
C ASP A 221 -2.52 -15.53 8.38
N TYR A 222 -3.33 -14.57 8.82
CA TYR A 222 -4.68 -14.35 8.29
C TYR A 222 -4.67 -13.78 6.86
N ASP A 223 -3.77 -12.83 6.57
CA ASP A 223 -3.66 -12.24 5.23
C ASP A 223 -3.06 -13.22 4.21
N ASP A 224 -2.17 -14.14 4.60
CA ASP A 224 -1.60 -15.17 3.70
C ASP A 224 -2.69 -16.01 3.03
N VAL A 225 -3.76 -16.35 3.78
CA VAL A 225 -4.92 -17.07 3.24
C VAL A 225 -5.64 -16.24 2.17
N LEU A 226 -5.90 -14.96 2.46
CA LEU A 226 -6.54 -14.05 1.52
C LEU A 226 -5.64 -13.74 0.31
N ASN A 227 -4.33 -13.66 0.52
CA ASN A 227 -3.36 -13.39 -0.52
C ASN A 227 -3.32 -14.53 -1.54
N LYS A 228 -3.33 -15.79 -1.08
CA LYS A 228 -3.46 -16.97 -1.95
C LYS A 228 -4.72 -16.92 -2.80
N GLN A 229 -5.87 -16.58 -2.19
CA GLN A 229 -7.13 -16.43 -2.91
C GLN A 229 -7.10 -15.26 -3.91
N ARG A 230 -6.56 -14.10 -3.52
CA ARG A 230 -6.37 -12.94 -4.40
C ARG A 230 -5.56 -13.30 -5.63
N ASN A 231 -4.45 -14.03 -5.47
CA ASN A 231 -3.60 -14.43 -6.58
C ASN A 231 -4.35 -15.27 -7.61
N ILE A 232 -5.21 -16.19 -7.17
CA ILE A 232 -6.06 -17.00 -8.06
C ILE A 232 -7.05 -16.10 -8.82
N ILE A 233 -7.79 -15.25 -8.11
CA ILE A 233 -8.79 -14.36 -8.73
C ILE A 233 -8.15 -13.36 -9.69
N TYR A 234 -7.00 -12.79 -9.32
CA TYR A 234 -6.26 -11.86 -10.18
C TYR A 234 -5.71 -12.57 -11.42
N TYR A 235 -5.30 -13.82 -11.28
CA TYR A 235 -4.90 -14.64 -12.41
C TYR A 235 -6.08 -14.92 -13.35
N GLU A 236 -7.21 -15.40 -12.84
CA GLU A 236 -8.45 -15.61 -13.63
C GLU A 236 -8.89 -14.33 -14.34
N ARG A 237 -8.95 -13.21 -13.59
CA ARG A 237 -9.34 -11.90 -14.12
C ARG A 237 -8.38 -11.44 -15.22
N LYS A 238 -7.07 -11.60 -15.00
CA LYS A 238 -6.04 -11.25 -15.99
C LYS A 238 -6.16 -12.10 -17.24
N GLN A 239 -6.43 -13.40 -17.12
CA GLN A 239 -6.67 -14.27 -18.27
C GLN A 239 -7.87 -13.78 -19.10
N ILE A 240 -8.99 -13.44 -18.46
CA ILE A 240 -10.19 -12.97 -19.17
C ILE A 240 -9.95 -11.63 -19.88
N LEU A 241 -9.15 -10.74 -19.27
CA LEU A 241 -8.79 -9.44 -19.86
C LEU A 241 -7.77 -9.56 -21.00
N GLN A 242 -6.78 -10.45 -20.88
CA GLN A 242 -5.70 -10.63 -21.86
C GLN A 242 -6.08 -11.55 -23.02
N ASN A 243 -7.03 -12.46 -22.81
CA ASN A 243 -7.49 -13.37 -23.85
C ASN A 243 -8.17 -12.59 -24.98
N ILE A 244 -7.38 -12.35 -26.02
CA ILE A 244 -7.83 -11.78 -27.30
C ILE A 244 -8.71 -12.79 -28.05
N ASN A 245 -8.48 -14.10 -27.84
CA ASN A 245 -9.22 -15.17 -28.50
C ASN A 245 -10.47 -15.57 -27.70
N SER A 246 -11.64 -15.37 -28.30
CA SER A 246 -12.96 -15.70 -27.75
C SER A 246 -13.20 -17.19 -27.51
N THR A 247 -12.46 -18.05 -28.20
CA THR A 247 -12.58 -19.51 -28.08
C THR A 247 -12.23 -20.06 -26.71
N SER A 248 -11.37 -19.37 -25.95
CA SER A 248 -11.03 -19.76 -24.57
C SER A 248 -12.19 -19.51 -23.60
N ILE A 249 -12.85 -18.36 -23.72
CA ILE A 249 -13.93 -17.96 -22.80
C ILE A 249 -15.15 -18.87 -23.00
N ARG A 250 -15.49 -19.16 -24.26
CA ARG A 250 -16.57 -20.08 -24.61
C ARG A 250 -16.37 -21.48 -24.03
N LYS A 251 -15.14 -22.01 -24.07
CA LYS A 251 -14.82 -23.31 -23.44
C LYS A 251 -15.09 -23.29 -21.93
N ASN A 252 -14.75 -22.20 -21.26
CA ASN A 252 -15.02 -22.05 -19.82
C ASN A 252 -16.52 -22.02 -19.53
N ILE A 253 -17.32 -21.33 -20.35
CA ILE A 253 -18.79 -21.29 -20.21
C ILE A 253 -19.39 -22.70 -20.38
N PHE A 254 -18.96 -23.46 -21.39
CA PHE A 254 -19.41 -24.83 -21.57
C PHE A 254 -19.04 -25.72 -20.38
N ALA A 255 -17.80 -25.64 -19.91
CA ALA A 255 -17.35 -26.36 -18.73
C ALA A 255 -18.18 -26.00 -17.49
N TYR A 256 -18.52 -24.72 -17.30
CA TYR A 256 -19.38 -24.29 -16.20
C TYR A 256 -20.79 -24.91 -16.30
N GLY A 257 -21.37 -24.98 -17.50
CA GLY A 257 -22.70 -25.56 -17.70
C GLY A 257 -22.73 -27.06 -17.43
N GLU A 258 -21.76 -27.77 -17.96
CA GLU A 258 -21.62 -29.22 -17.75
C GLU A 258 -21.39 -29.56 -16.27
N GLN A 259 -20.60 -28.75 -15.56
CA GLN A 259 -20.39 -28.90 -14.12
C GLN A 259 -21.67 -28.66 -13.33
N ILE A 260 -22.42 -27.59 -13.60
CA ILE A 260 -23.68 -27.30 -12.92
C ILE A 260 -24.69 -28.43 -13.13
N ILE A 261 -24.85 -28.90 -14.37
CA ILE A 261 -25.76 -30.00 -14.69
C ILE A 261 -25.32 -31.28 -13.97
N THR A 262 -24.02 -31.55 -13.92
CA THR A 262 -23.48 -32.72 -13.19
C THR A 262 -23.73 -32.61 -11.69
N GLU A 263 -23.54 -31.43 -11.09
CA GLU A 263 -23.79 -31.17 -9.66
C GLU A 263 -25.29 -31.35 -9.34
N LEU A 264 -26.18 -30.74 -10.12
CA LEU A 264 -27.64 -30.90 -9.99
C LEU A 264 -28.09 -32.36 -10.16
N PHE A 265 -27.47 -33.09 -11.09
CA PHE A 265 -27.77 -34.51 -11.31
C PHE A 265 -27.29 -35.40 -10.15
N LEU A 266 -26.16 -35.05 -9.53
CA LEU A 266 -25.67 -35.75 -8.34
C LEU A 266 -26.61 -35.50 -7.15
N GLU A 267 -27.08 -34.27 -6.96
CA GLU A 267 -28.09 -33.94 -5.95
C GLU A 267 -29.39 -34.74 -6.15
N LEU A 268 -29.86 -34.84 -7.40
CA LEU A 268 -31.00 -35.66 -7.79
C LEU A 268 -30.87 -37.13 -7.38
N LYS A 269 -29.66 -37.71 -7.50
CA LYS A 269 -29.39 -39.11 -7.13
C LYS A 269 -29.46 -39.35 -5.62
N THR A 270 -29.16 -38.36 -4.80
CA THR A 270 -29.05 -38.50 -3.33
C THR A 270 -30.38 -38.48 -2.58
N THR A 271 -31.52 -38.61 -3.27
CA THR A 271 -32.90 -38.78 -2.73
C THR A 271 -33.42 -37.69 -1.78
N LYS A 272 -32.70 -36.58 -1.57
CA LYS A 272 -33.11 -35.50 -0.65
C LYS A 272 -34.12 -34.51 -1.23
N PHE A 273 -34.27 -34.44 -2.56
CA PHE A 273 -35.19 -33.50 -3.22
C PHE A 273 -36.35 -34.22 -3.93
N SER A 274 -37.53 -33.60 -3.90
CA SER A 274 -38.63 -34.00 -4.78
C SER A 274 -38.21 -33.75 -6.23
N LYS A 275 -38.20 -34.81 -7.03
CA LYS A 275 -37.76 -34.84 -8.44
C LYS A 275 -38.42 -33.75 -9.31
N THR A 276 -39.62 -33.31 -8.93
CA THR A 276 -40.35 -32.24 -9.61
C THR A 276 -39.72 -30.86 -9.39
N LYS A 277 -39.21 -30.56 -8.18
CA LYS A 277 -38.59 -29.26 -7.87
C LYS A 277 -37.27 -29.06 -8.60
N SER A 278 -36.44 -30.09 -8.67
CA SER A 278 -35.18 -30.08 -9.42
C SER A 278 -35.36 -29.89 -10.92
N LEU A 279 -36.40 -30.50 -11.52
CA LEU A 279 -36.74 -30.25 -12.93
C LEU A 279 -37.15 -28.80 -13.13
N THR A 280 -37.99 -28.23 -12.26
CA THR A 280 -38.34 -26.80 -12.36
C THR A 280 -37.14 -25.87 -12.17
N LEU A 281 -36.14 -26.26 -11.37
CA LEU A 281 -34.90 -25.49 -11.21
C LEU A 281 -34.04 -25.52 -12.47
N LEU A 282 -33.93 -26.68 -13.14
CA LEU A 282 -33.25 -26.81 -14.43
C LEU A 282 -33.95 -26.01 -15.53
N GLU A 283 -35.28 -26.07 -15.59
CA GLU A 283 -36.07 -25.25 -16.52
C GLU A 283 -35.87 -23.76 -16.27
N ASN A 284 -35.88 -23.36 -14.99
CA ASN A 284 -35.63 -21.96 -14.60
C ASN A 284 -34.23 -21.47 -14.97
N LEU A 285 -33.23 -22.35 -14.87
CA LEU A 285 -31.84 -22.06 -15.23
C LEU A 285 -31.69 -21.93 -16.75
N LEU A 286 -32.28 -22.86 -17.50
CA LEU A 286 -32.20 -22.87 -18.96
C LEU A 286 -33.10 -21.83 -19.63
N GLY A 287 -34.07 -21.27 -18.89
CA GLY A 287 -35.04 -20.30 -19.42
C GLY A 287 -35.99 -20.93 -20.47
N ARG A 288 -36.08 -22.25 -20.50
CA ARG A 288 -36.87 -23.04 -21.44
C ARG A 288 -37.61 -24.13 -20.68
N ASN A 289 -38.84 -24.39 -21.10
CA ASN A 289 -39.53 -25.60 -20.67
C ASN A 289 -38.81 -26.77 -21.32
N LEU A 290 -38.21 -27.64 -20.51
CA LEU A 290 -37.62 -28.86 -21.00
C LEU A 290 -38.79 -29.73 -21.49
N THR A 291 -38.68 -30.32 -22.68
CA THR A 291 -39.73 -31.20 -23.22
C THR A 291 -40.03 -32.40 -22.30
N LEU A 292 -39.16 -32.66 -21.32
CA LEU A 292 -39.39 -33.55 -20.18
C LEU A 292 -40.68 -33.25 -19.41
N THR A 293 -41.19 -32.01 -19.34
CA THR A 293 -42.48 -31.69 -18.69
C THR A 293 -43.71 -32.02 -19.54
N GLN A 294 -43.57 -32.17 -20.86
CA GLN A 294 -44.64 -32.68 -21.72
C GLN A 294 -44.83 -34.20 -21.55
N ILE A 295 -43.82 -34.89 -21.03
CA ILE A 295 -43.89 -36.32 -20.69
C ILE A 295 -44.34 -36.44 -19.24
N LYS A 296 -45.65 -36.29 -19.01
CA LYS A 296 -46.33 -36.31 -17.68
C LYS A 296 -46.13 -37.58 -16.82
N ASN A 297 -45.25 -38.50 -17.17
CA ASN A 297 -44.92 -39.68 -16.39
C ASN A 297 -43.44 -39.66 -15.96
N ALA A 298 -43.10 -38.79 -15.02
CA ALA A 298 -41.75 -38.72 -14.42
C ALA A 298 -41.31 -40.05 -13.77
N ASP A 299 -42.26 -40.91 -13.37
CA ASP A 299 -41.96 -42.26 -12.86
C ASP A 299 -41.58 -43.28 -13.96
N SER A 300 -41.97 -43.04 -15.22
CA SER A 300 -41.72 -43.97 -16.33
C SER A 300 -40.39 -43.74 -17.07
N ILE A 301 -39.83 -42.53 -16.95
CA ILE A 301 -38.57 -42.15 -17.62
C ILE A 301 -37.36 -42.67 -16.84
N ILE A 302 -37.42 -42.63 -15.51
CA ILE A 302 -36.31 -43.05 -14.63
C ILE A 302 -36.12 -44.57 -14.64
N ASN A 303 -37.17 -45.33 -14.98
CA ASN A 303 -37.08 -46.79 -15.12
C ASN A 303 -36.70 -47.24 -16.54
N LYS A 304 -36.64 -46.34 -17.53
CA LYS A 304 -36.38 -46.67 -18.95
C LYS A 304 -35.11 -46.09 -19.53
N TYR A 305 -34.66 -44.91 -19.07
CA TYR A 305 -33.42 -44.30 -19.53
C TYR A 305 -32.28 -44.67 -18.60
N ASP A 306 -31.13 -45.03 -19.20
CA ASP A 306 -29.91 -45.19 -18.44
C ASP A 306 -29.52 -43.82 -17.85
N PHE A 307 -29.02 -43.77 -16.61
CA PHE A 307 -28.72 -42.50 -15.93
C PHE A 307 -27.74 -41.63 -16.74
N TYR A 308 -26.94 -42.27 -17.59
CA TYR A 308 -26.02 -41.64 -18.52
C TYR A 308 -26.74 -40.90 -19.66
N GLU A 309 -27.82 -41.46 -20.20
CA GLU A 309 -28.57 -40.88 -21.33
C GLU A 309 -29.27 -39.58 -20.92
N LEU A 310 -29.84 -39.53 -19.71
CA LEU A 310 -30.46 -38.30 -19.20
C LEU A 310 -29.43 -37.18 -19.02
N LYS A 311 -28.23 -37.51 -18.56
CA LYS A 311 -27.14 -36.55 -18.40
C LYS A 311 -26.70 -35.99 -19.75
N LEU A 312 -26.51 -36.84 -20.76
CA LEU A 312 -26.17 -36.43 -22.11
C LEU A 312 -27.26 -35.53 -22.71
N TYR A 313 -28.53 -35.92 -22.56
CA TYR A 313 -29.66 -35.12 -23.01
C TYR A 313 -29.65 -33.70 -22.43
N LEU A 314 -29.40 -33.56 -21.12
CA LEU A 314 -29.31 -32.24 -20.49
C LEU A 314 -28.13 -31.40 -21.00
N PHE A 315 -27.00 -32.03 -21.31
CA PHE A 315 -25.86 -31.34 -21.93
C PHE A 315 -26.22 -30.83 -23.33
N GLU A 316 -26.86 -31.66 -24.15
CA GLU A 316 -27.30 -31.28 -25.50
C GLU A 316 -28.30 -30.13 -25.45
N GLU A 317 -29.29 -30.19 -24.56
CA GLU A 317 -30.25 -29.09 -24.35
C GLU A 317 -29.59 -27.78 -23.91
N PHE A 318 -28.61 -27.86 -23.01
CA PHE A 318 -27.83 -26.69 -22.62
C PHE A 318 -27.05 -26.11 -23.80
N TRP A 319 -26.39 -26.95 -24.60
CA TRP A 319 -25.67 -26.49 -25.79
C TRP A 319 -26.61 -25.83 -26.80
N LEU A 320 -27.80 -26.40 -27.04
CA LEU A 320 -28.80 -25.82 -27.93
C LEU A 320 -29.32 -24.48 -27.41
N SER A 321 -29.54 -24.35 -26.10
CA SER A 321 -29.95 -23.09 -25.48
C SER A 321 -28.89 -22.00 -25.67
N TYR A 322 -27.64 -22.33 -25.38
CA TYR A 322 -26.51 -21.42 -25.55
C TYR A 322 -26.30 -21.00 -27.01
N GLN A 323 -26.32 -21.95 -27.95
CA GLN A 323 -26.19 -21.65 -29.38
C GLN A 323 -27.32 -20.75 -29.88
N SER A 324 -28.56 -21.05 -29.48
CA SER A 324 -29.71 -20.21 -29.83
C SER A 324 -29.56 -18.78 -29.30
N LYS A 325 -29.03 -18.61 -28.09
CA LYS A 325 -28.75 -17.28 -27.55
C LYS A 325 -27.66 -16.56 -28.32
N ILE A 326 -26.57 -17.22 -28.68
CA ILE A 326 -25.54 -16.63 -29.55
C ILE A 326 -26.15 -16.18 -30.88
N THR A 327 -26.99 -17.02 -31.52
CA THR A 327 -27.60 -16.65 -32.80
C THR A 327 -28.46 -15.41 -32.68
N GLU A 328 -29.21 -15.25 -31.58
CA GLU A 328 -29.99 -14.04 -31.29
C GLU A 328 -29.09 -12.80 -31.22
N PHE A 329 -27.99 -12.86 -30.46
CA PHE A 329 -27.06 -11.74 -30.31
C PHE A 329 -26.27 -11.44 -31.59
N SER A 330 -25.99 -12.46 -32.41
CA SER A 330 -25.23 -12.31 -33.66
C SER A 330 -25.94 -11.43 -34.69
N VAL A 331 -27.27 -11.27 -34.59
CA VAL A 331 -28.07 -10.39 -35.45
C VAL A 331 -27.66 -8.92 -35.28
N TYR A 332 -27.22 -8.52 -34.08
CA TYR A 332 -26.91 -7.13 -33.76
C TYR A 332 -25.52 -6.68 -34.20
N GLY A 333 -24.61 -7.61 -34.55
CA GLY A 333 -23.27 -7.28 -35.03
C GLY A 333 -22.19 -8.30 -34.64
N SER A 334 -21.09 -8.30 -35.39
CA SER A 334 -19.92 -9.14 -35.11
C SER A 334 -19.14 -8.60 -33.90
N GLY A 335 -18.63 -9.48 -33.03
CA GLY A 335 -17.85 -9.10 -31.84
C GLY A 335 -18.68 -8.80 -30.57
N ILE A 336 -20.00 -8.66 -30.68
CA ILE A 336 -20.88 -8.34 -29.54
C ILE A 336 -20.95 -9.51 -28.55
N VAL A 337 -21.03 -10.73 -29.06
CA VAL A 337 -21.12 -11.94 -28.22
C VAL A 337 -19.85 -12.08 -27.36
N GLU A 338 -18.68 -11.89 -27.97
CA GLU A 338 -17.40 -11.98 -27.28
C GLU A 338 -17.25 -10.93 -26.18
N THR A 339 -17.70 -9.71 -26.45
CA THR A 339 -17.64 -8.61 -25.49
C THR A 339 -18.66 -8.79 -24.37
N LEU A 340 -19.86 -9.30 -24.68
CA LEU A 340 -20.89 -9.65 -23.71
C LEU A 340 -20.40 -10.76 -22.76
N GLU A 341 -19.92 -11.88 -23.28
CA GLU A 341 -19.41 -13.00 -22.47
C GLU A 341 -18.29 -12.54 -21.52
N ARG A 342 -17.34 -11.75 -22.04
CA ARG A 342 -16.23 -11.21 -21.24
C ARG A 342 -16.74 -10.27 -20.15
N SER A 343 -17.59 -9.31 -20.51
CA SER A 343 -18.09 -8.30 -19.57
C SER A 343 -18.94 -8.94 -18.46
N LEU A 344 -19.80 -9.89 -18.82
CA LEU A 344 -20.67 -10.60 -17.88
C LEU A 344 -19.86 -11.39 -16.85
N ILE A 345 -18.86 -12.16 -17.30
CA ILE A 345 -17.99 -12.91 -16.38
C ILE A 345 -17.24 -11.95 -15.45
N LEU A 346 -16.66 -10.86 -15.97
CA LEU A 346 -15.91 -9.90 -15.16
C LEU A 346 -16.79 -9.20 -14.11
N ILE A 347 -17.99 -8.76 -14.49
CA ILE A 347 -18.94 -8.11 -13.58
C ILE A 347 -19.32 -9.06 -12.45
N ASN A 348 -19.59 -10.33 -12.78
CA ASN A 348 -19.97 -11.33 -11.79
C ASN A 348 -18.80 -11.74 -10.89
N ILE A 349 -17.58 -11.91 -11.43
CA ILE A 349 -16.37 -12.12 -10.61
C ILE A 349 -16.21 -10.98 -9.60
N ASP A 350 -16.33 -9.73 -10.04
CA ASP A 350 -16.10 -8.57 -9.18
C ASP A 350 -17.17 -8.43 -8.09
N LYS A 351 -18.44 -8.66 -8.44
CA LYS A 351 -19.55 -8.65 -7.49
C LYS A 351 -19.34 -9.68 -6.38
N ILE A 352 -19.09 -10.94 -6.78
CA ILE A 352 -18.98 -12.05 -5.83
C ILE A 352 -17.68 -11.93 -5.02
N TRP A 353 -16.59 -11.50 -5.64
CA TRP A 353 -15.33 -11.28 -4.93
C TRP A 353 -15.46 -10.20 -3.84
N ARG A 354 -16.17 -9.10 -4.14
CA ARG A 354 -16.46 -8.06 -3.14
C ARG A 354 -17.27 -8.61 -1.97
N GLU A 355 -18.33 -9.38 -2.25
CA GLU A 355 -19.14 -10.03 -1.20
C GLU A 355 -18.31 -11.04 -0.39
N HIS A 356 -17.41 -11.78 -1.05
CA HIS A 356 -16.49 -12.70 -0.39
C HIS A 356 -15.54 -11.98 0.56
N LEU A 357 -14.96 -10.85 0.15
CA LEU A 357 -14.10 -10.05 1.04
C LEU A 357 -14.85 -9.56 2.29
N GLN A 358 -16.11 -9.14 2.16
CA GLN A 358 -16.95 -8.78 3.30
C GLN A 358 -17.25 -9.98 4.21
N LYS A 359 -17.54 -11.15 3.64
CA LYS A 359 -17.72 -12.39 4.41
C LYS A 359 -16.45 -12.79 5.15
N MET A 360 -15.27 -12.60 4.54
CA MET A 360 -13.99 -12.91 5.15
C MET A 360 -13.64 -11.97 6.32
N THR A 361 -14.00 -10.68 6.24
CA THR A 361 -13.83 -9.77 7.37
C THR A 361 -14.69 -10.18 8.55
N LEU A 362 -15.96 -10.55 8.31
CA LEU A 362 -16.87 -11.05 9.35
C LEU A 362 -16.39 -12.40 9.92
N LEU A 363 -15.90 -13.30 9.06
CA LEU A 363 -15.36 -14.58 9.50
C LEU A 363 -14.16 -14.39 10.43
N ARG A 364 -13.25 -13.47 10.10
CA ARG A 364 -12.08 -13.18 10.94
C ARG A 364 -12.48 -12.71 12.35
N GLU A 365 -13.51 -11.88 12.45
CA GLU A 365 -14.06 -11.42 13.73
C GLU A 365 -14.75 -12.56 14.49
N ALA A 366 -15.58 -13.36 13.80
CA ALA A 366 -16.31 -14.47 14.39
C ALA A 366 -15.39 -15.57 14.94
N VAL A 367 -14.31 -15.90 14.21
CA VAL A 367 -13.38 -16.96 14.59
C VAL A 367 -12.54 -16.57 15.81
N GLY A 368 -12.33 -15.27 16.07
CA GLY A 368 -11.74 -14.78 17.30
C GLY A 368 -12.46 -15.29 18.56
N TRP A 369 -13.80 -15.35 18.53
CA TRP A 369 -14.61 -15.85 19.64
C TRP A 369 -14.48 -17.36 19.86
N ARG A 370 -14.14 -18.15 18.83
CA ARG A 370 -13.94 -19.60 18.97
C ARG A 370 -12.71 -19.95 19.81
N GLY A 371 -11.76 -19.00 19.95
CA GLY A 371 -10.60 -19.14 20.83
C GLY A 371 -10.97 -19.36 22.29
N TYR A 372 -12.12 -18.84 22.76
CA TYR A 372 -12.63 -19.11 24.11
C TYR A 372 -12.94 -20.60 24.35
N GLY A 373 -13.31 -21.34 23.31
CA GLY A 373 -13.59 -22.77 23.35
C GLY A 373 -12.35 -23.66 23.21
N GLN A 374 -11.14 -23.12 23.41
CA GLN A 374 -9.86 -23.83 23.27
C GLN A 374 -9.60 -24.40 21.86
N ARG A 375 -10.33 -23.94 20.85
CA ARG A 375 -10.08 -24.27 19.44
C ARG A 375 -9.08 -23.29 18.86
N ASN A 376 -8.21 -23.75 17.95
CA ASN A 376 -7.27 -22.87 17.27
C ASN A 376 -8.00 -22.01 16.23
N PRO A 377 -8.09 -20.67 16.43
CA PRO A 377 -8.83 -19.79 15.53
C PRO A 377 -8.24 -19.78 14.10
N LEU A 378 -6.91 -19.83 13.96
CA LEU A 378 -6.29 -19.75 12.64
C LEU A 378 -6.64 -20.96 11.76
N TYR A 379 -6.72 -22.14 12.35
CA TYR A 379 -7.07 -23.37 11.63
C TYR A 379 -8.53 -23.34 11.17
N GLU A 380 -9.44 -23.00 12.08
CA GLU A 380 -10.87 -22.84 11.81
C GLU A 380 -11.12 -21.78 10.72
N TYR A 381 -10.44 -20.65 10.80
CA TYR A 381 -10.50 -19.61 9.77
C TYR A 381 -10.05 -20.15 8.41
N LYS A 382 -8.94 -20.91 8.34
CA LYS A 382 -8.45 -21.49 7.09
C LYS A 382 -9.46 -22.46 6.47
N GLN A 383 -10.08 -23.31 7.28
CA GLN A 383 -11.07 -24.28 6.84
C GLN A 383 -12.34 -23.59 6.31
N ASP A 384 -12.90 -22.66 7.08
CA ASP A 384 -14.10 -21.92 6.69
C ASP A 384 -13.83 -21.01 5.48
N ALA A 385 -12.67 -20.35 5.44
CA ALA A 385 -12.23 -19.52 4.33
C ALA A 385 -12.12 -20.32 3.02
N PHE A 386 -11.65 -21.57 3.10
CA PHE A 386 -11.56 -22.47 1.96
C PHE A 386 -12.95 -22.87 1.48
N TYR A 387 -13.83 -23.31 2.38
CA TYR A 387 -15.21 -23.66 2.04
C TYR A 387 -15.99 -22.48 1.42
N MET A 388 -15.85 -21.28 1.98
CA MET A 388 -16.43 -20.06 1.42
C MET A 388 -15.91 -19.77 0.01
N PHE A 389 -14.62 -20.00 -0.24
CA PHE A 389 -13.99 -19.77 -1.54
C PHE A 389 -14.46 -20.77 -2.60
N GLU A 390 -14.63 -22.05 -2.23
CA GLU A 390 -15.24 -23.06 -3.12
C GLU A 390 -16.70 -22.72 -3.43
N THR A 391 -17.47 -22.35 -2.40
CA THR A 391 -18.89 -21.97 -2.56
C THR A 391 -19.04 -20.75 -3.48
N ARG A 392 -18.12 -19.78 -3.37
CA ARG A 392 -18.02 -18.61 -4.24
C ARG A 392 -17.83 -19.01 -5.71
N GLU A 393 -16.98 -20.01 -5.98
CA GLU A 393 -16.77 -20.51 -7.34
C GLU A 393 -18.04 -21.15 -7.91
N LYS A 394 -18.74 -21.98 -7.13
CA LYS A 394 -20.03 -22.55 -7.52
C LYS A 394 -21.04 -21.46 -7.87
N LEU A 395 -21.15 -20.46 -7.00
CA LEU A 395 -22.06 -19.33 -7.18
C LEU A 395 -21.72 -18.52 -8.45
N LEU A 396 -20.42 -18.32 -8.73
CA LEU A 396 -19.98 -17.68 -9.97
C LEU A 396 -20.47 -18.43 -11.21
N ARG A 397 -20.29 -19.75 -11.26
CA ARG A 397 -20.75 -20.56 -12.40
C ARG A 397 -22.26 -20.41 -12.62
N HIS A 398 -23.03 -20.50 -11.54
CA HIS A 398 -24.49 -20.36 -11.60
C HIS A 398 -24.92 -18.98 -12.10
N LEU A 399 -24.36 -17.89 -11.55
CA LEU A 399 -24.72 -16.54 -11.97
C LEU A 399 -24.32 -16.25 -13.41
N VAL A 400 -23.12 -16.68 -13.83
CA VAL A 400 -22.67 -16.48 -15.22
C VAL A 400 -23.63 -17.13 -16.21
N ILE A 401 -24.03 -18.38 -15.97
CA ILE A 401 -24.93 -19.08 -16.89
C ILE A 401 -26.34 -18.51 -16.84
N TYR A 402 -26.84 -18.23 -15.63
CA TYR A 402 -28.16 -17.65 -15.44
C TYR A 402 -28.29 -16.30 -16.17
N ASP A 403 -27.34 -15.40 -15.95
CA ASP A 403 -27.35 -14.07 -16.57
C ASP A 403 -27.15 -14.17 -18.09
N LEU A 404 -26.29 -15.08 -18.57
CA LEU A 404 -26.07 -15.27 -20.00
C LEU A 404 -27.34 -15.76 -20.70
N LEU A 405 -27.98 -16.80 -20.18
CA LEU A 405 -29.18 -17.37 -20.79
C LEU A 405 -30.40 -16.46 -20.67
N ARG A 406 -30.45 -15.57 -19.66
CA ARG A 406 -31.55 -14.60 -19.51
C ARG A 406 -31.27 -13.23 -20.10
N SER A 407 -30.05 -12.97 -20.54
CA SER A 407 -29.73 -11.71 -21.20
C SER A 407 -30.59 -11.54 -22.45
N ALA A 408 -31.05 -10.30 -22.62
CA ALA A 408 -31.80 -9.84 -23.79
C ALA A 408 -31.23 -8.48 -24.18
N VAL A 409 -31.04 -8.26 -25.48
CA VAL A 409 -30.81 -6.90 -26.00
C VAL A 409 -32.16 -6.23 -26.07
N LEU A 410 -32.33 -5.15 -25.31
CA LEU A 410 -33.50 -4.25 -25.42
C LEU A 410 -33.29 -3.23 -26.53
#